data_AF-A0A1B6FNT4-F1
#
_entry.id   AF-A0A1B6FNT4-F1
#
_cell.length_a   1.000
_cell.length_b   1.000
_cell.length_c   1.000
_cell.angle_alpha   90.00
_cell.angle_beta   90.00
_cell.angle_gamma   90.00
#
_symmetry.space_group_name_H-M   'P 1'
#
loop_
_entity.id
_entity.type
_entity.pdbx_description
1 polymer ?
#
loop_
_entity_poly.entity_id
_entity_poly.type
_entity_poly.pdbx_seq_one_letter_code
_entity_poly.pdbx_strand_id
1 'polypeptide(L)'
;CDKINALKQKITFADDEAKKSKVSFFPSLSTFVEENELSLSKTVLSDISDHCNILKENLSIYFPENYKEHLWIKTPFSDIKKMTIPENLSLAEKDQLFDLNCDSDLKEVFDKATLIDFWIQRRQDYGE
;
A
#
# COMPACT_ATOMS: atom_id res chain seq x y z
N CYS A 1 -0.69 2.42 -0.29
CA CYS A 1 -0.71 1.23 -1.17
C CYS A 1 -0.93 -0.02 -0.32
N ASP A 2 -2.01 -0.79 -0.55
CA ASP A 2 -2.44 -1.86 0.37
C ASP A 2 -1.42 -2.99 0.47
N LYS A 3 -0.75 -3.32 -0.65
CA LYS A 3 0.34 -4.32 -0.67
C LYS A 3 1.55 -3.89 0.17
N ILE A 4 1.93 -2.61 0.10
CA ILE A 4 3.03 -2.07 0.90
C ILE A 4 2.65 -2.01 2.38
N ASN A 5 1.42 -1.62 2.70
CA ASN A 5 0.91 -1.63 4.07
C ASN A 5 0.92 -3.06 4.64
N ALA A 6 0.46 -4.04 3.86
CA ALA A 6 0.53 -5.45 4.24
C ALA A 6 1.98 -5.91 4.45
N LEU A 7 2.93 -5.48 3.61
CA LEU A 7 4.35 -5.79 3.79
C LEU A 7 4.92 -5.16 5.07
N LYS A 8 4.62 -3.89 5.36
CA LYS A 8 5.03 -3.22 6.61
C LYS A 8 4.48 -3.94 7.85
N GLN A 9 3.24 -4.43 7.79
CA GLN A 9 2.64 -5.23 8.86
C GLN A 9 3.34 -6.58 9.03
N LYS A 10 3.64 -7.28 7.93
CA LYS A 10 4.39 -8.54 7.96
C LYS A 10 5.78 -8.36 8.58
N ILE A 11 6.49 -7.28 8.23
CA ILE A 11 7.81 -6.96 8.81
C ILE A 11 7.68 -6.64 10.31
N THR A 12 6.64 -5.91 10.72
CA THR A 12 6.38 -5.64 12.15
C THR A 12 6.15 -6.94 12.92
N PHE A 13 5.38 -7.86 12.36
CA PHE A 13 5.16 -9.17 12.96
C PHE A 13 6.46 -9.99 13.06
N ALA A 14 7.32 -9.95 12.03
CA ALA A 14 8.62 -10.62 12.04
C ALA A 14 9.54 -10.08 13.15
N ASP A 15 9.57 -8.77 13.33
CA ASP A 15 10.31 -8.08 14.40
C ASP A 15 9.83 -8.51 15.80
N ASP A 16 8.50 -8.56 16.00
CA ASP A 16 7.91 -9.00 17.28
C ASP A 16 8.23 -10.47 17.60
N GLU A 17 8.27 -11.34 16.59
CA GLU A 17 8.68 -12.74 16.79
C GLU A 17 10.17 -12.86 17.09
N ALA A 18 11.03 -12.09 16.39
CA ALA A 18 12.47 -12.07 16.66
C ALA A 18 12.78 -11.65 18.11
N LYS A 19 12.06 -10.65 18.65
CA LYS A 19 12.16 -10.24 20.07
C LYS A 19 11.75 -11.33 21.07
N LYS A 20 10.93 -12.29 20.65
CA LYS A 20 10.55 -13.48 21.44
C LYS A 20 11.48 -14.68 21.18
N SER A 21 12.61 -14.46 20.50
CA SER A 21 13.54 -15.50 20.07
C SER A 21 12.92 -16.53 19.12
N LYS A 22 11.91 -16.13 18.33
CA LYS A 22 11.26 -16.96 17.33
C LYS A 22 11.61 -16.47 15.93
N VAL A 23 12.04 -17.39 15.08
CA VAL A 23 12.43 -17.09 13.68
C VAL A 23 11.59 -17.85 12.65
N SER A 24 10.42 -18.34 13.05
CA SER A 24 9.46 -19.04 12.18
C SER A 24 9.00 -18.21 10.98
N PHE A 25 9.10 -16.88 11.07
CA PHE A 25 8.84 -15.98 9.95
C PHE A 25 9.87 -16.10 8.81
N PHE A 26 11.06 -16.62 9.09
CA PHE A 26 12.15 -16.83 8.14
C PHE A 26 12.35 -18.34 7.93
N PRO A 27 11.65 -18.98 6.96
CA PRO A 27 11.60 -20.44 6.88
C PRO A 27 12.97 -21.10 6.81
N SER A 28 13.87 -20.57 5.97
CA SER A 28 15.23 -21.09 5.83
C SER A 28 16.05 -21.01 7.11
N LEU A 29 15.88 -19.93 7.89
CA LEU A 29 16.58 -19.77 9.17
C LEU A 29 15.96 -20.67 10.25
N SER A 30 14.62 -20.79 10.30
CA SER A 30 13.93 -21.69 11.21
C SER A 30 14.38 -23.13 11.01
N THR A 31 14.35 -23.61 9.76
CA THR A 31 14.83 -24.95 9.40
C THR A 31 16.28 -25.14 9.79
N PHE A 32 17.16 -24.19 9.49
CA PHE A 32 18.58 -24.30 9.86
C PHE A 32 18.79 -24.39 11.38
N VAL A 33 18.08 -23.58 12.16
CA VAL A 33 18.16 -23.59 13.63
C VAL A 33 17.63 -24.90 14.21
N GLU A 34 16.51 -25.40 13.69
CA GLU A 34 15.88 -26.64 14.12
C GLU A 34 16.74 -27.87 13.77
N GLU A 35 17.20 -27.99 12.53
CA GLU A 35 18.00 -29.12 12.04
C GLU A 35 19.36 -29.25 12.75
N ASN A 36 19.91 -28.13 13.21
CA ASN A 36 21.22 -28.09 13.86
C ASN A 36 21.11 -27.93 15.39
N GLU A 37 19.90 -27.98 15.96
CA GLU A 37 19.62 -27.80 17.40
C GLU A 37 20.28 -26.53 17.99
N LEU A 38 20.32 -25.45 17.20
CA LEU A 38 20.99 -24.21 17.57
C LEU A 38 20.09 -23.31 18.42
N SER A 39 20.73 -22.40 19.15
CA SER A 39 20.07 -21.24 19.73
C SER A 39 20.71 -19.98 19.16
N LEU A 40 19.89 -19.04 18.71
CA LEU A 40 20.38 -17.77 18.20
C LEU A 40 20.85 -16.89 19.35
N SER A 41 22.00 -16.24 19.17
CA SER A 41 22.50 -15.29 20.16
C SER A 41 21.61 -14.05 20.21
N LYS A 42 21.62 -13.35 21.35
CA LYS A 42 20.90 -12.08 21.51
C LYS A 42 21.35 -11.03 20.49
N THR A 43 22.61 -11.05 20.08
CA THR A 43 23.16 -10.16 19.05
C THR A 43 22.49 -10.41 17.70
N VAL A 44 22.41 -11.66 17.25
CA VAL A 44 21.77 -11.99 15.96
C VAL A 44 20.29 -11.61 15.96
N LEU A 45 19.58 -11.84 17.08
CA LEU A 45 18.18 -11.43 17.21
C LEU A 45 18.02 -9.90 17.18
N SER A 46 18.96 -9.16 17.77
CA SER A 46 19.00 -7.69 17.69
C SER A 46 19.23 -7.23 16.25
N ASP A 47 20.19 -7.83 15.55
CA ASP A 47 20.51 -7.45 14.17
C ASP A 47 19.29 -7.67 13.24
N ILE A 48 18.54 -8.77 13.43
CA ILE A 48 17.30 -9.03 12.71
C ILE A 48 16.25 -7.95 12.99
N SER A 49 16.09 -7.57 14.27
CA SER A 49 15.15 -6.52 14.69
C SER A 49 15.51 -5.16 14.07
N ASP A 50 16.78 -4.79 14.13
CA ASP A 50 17.29 -3.53 13.56
C ASP A 50 17.08 -3.50 12.04
N HIS A 51 17.38 -4.59 11.34
CA HIS A 51 17.11 -4.71 9.90
C HIS A 51 15.62 -4.58 9.57
N CYS A 52 14.73 -5.18 10.36
CA CYS A 52 13.28 -5.04 10.17
C CYS A 52 12.82 -3.58 10.32
N ASN A 53 13.36 -2.86 11.30
CA ASN A 53 13.04 -1.45 11.54
C ASN A 53 13.54 -0.56 10.38
N ILE A 54 14.80 -0.72 9.97
CA ILE A 54 15.37 0.02 8.82
C ILE A 54 14.55 -0.24 7.56
N LEU A 55 14.17 -1.49 7.29
CA LEU A 55 13.38 -1.84 6.11
C LEU A 55 11.99 -1.16 6.14
N LYS A 56 11.34 -1.09 7.31
CA LYS A 56 10.08 -0.37 7.50
C LYS A 56 10.20 1.13 7.26
N GLU A 57 11.27 1.74 7.76
CA GLU A 57 11.57 3.16 7.54
C GLU A 57 11.76 3.45 6.06
N ASN A 58 12.59 2.65 5.38
CA ASN A 58 12.80 2.75 3.95
C ASN A 58 11.48 2.63 3.17
N LEU A 59 10.64 1.64 3.50
CA LEU A 59 9.32 1.51 2.87
C LEU A 59 8.41 2.73 3.12
N SER A 60 8.57 3.44 4.23
CA SER A 60 7.79 4.65 4.51
C SER A 60 8.31 5.87 3.77
N ILE A 61 9.62 5.94 3.49
CA ILE A 61 10.22 6.99 2.67
C ILE A 61 9.77 6.84 1.20
N TYR A 62 9.87 5.64 0.64
CA TYR A 62 9.51 5.41 -0.77
C TYR A 62 8.00 5.30 -1.01
N PHE A 63 7.24 4.91 0.01
CA PHE A 63 5.79 4.79 -0.07
C PHE A 63 5.13 5.53 1.10
N PRO A 64 5.08 6.86 1.04
CA PRO A 64 4.48 7.68 2.08
C PRO A 64 2.99 7.36 2.24
N GLU A 65 2.47 7.42 3.46
CA GLU A 65 1.07 7.04 3.73
C GLU A 65 0.05 8.05 3.18
N ASN A 66 0.50 9.24 2.76
CA ASN A 66 -0.36 10.29 2.22
C ASN A 66 -0.78 10.04 0.76
N TYR A 67 -1.46 8.93 0.51
CA TYR A 67 -2.19 8.72 -0.74
C TYR A 67 -3.64 9.23 -0.66
N LYS A 68 -4.01 9.93 0.42
CA LYS A 68 -5.39 10.38 0.64
C LYS A 68 -5.84 11.35 -0.45
N GLU A 69 -4.94 12.24 -0.86
CA GLU A 69 -5.14 13.16 -1.98
C GLU A 69 -5.36 12.44 -3.32
N HIS A 70 -4.95 11.18 -3.46
CA HIS A 70 -5.11 10.38 -4.68
C HIS A 70 -6.19 9.30 -4.56
N LEU A 71 -6.98 9.29 -3.47
CA LEU A 71 -8.04 8.30 -3.30
C LEU A 71 -9.11 8.38 -4.39
N TRP A 72 -9.35 9.56 -4.95
CA TRP A 72 -10.25 9.75 -6.07
C TRP A 72 -9.87 8.90 -7.29
N ILE A 73 -8.59 8.58 -7.47
CA ILE A 73 -8.15 7.69 -8.55
C ILE A 73 -8.65 6.27 -8.31
N LYS A 74 -8.63 5.80 -7.05
CA LYS A 74 -9.07 4.44 -6.69
C LYS A 74 -10.58 4.31 -6.57
N THR A 75 -11.24 5.34 -6.07
CA THR A 75 -12.69 5.33 -5.79
C THR A 75 -13.32 6.62 -6.33
N PRO A 76 -13.32 6.83 -7.67
CA PRO A 76 -13.75 8.07 -8.28
C PRO A 76 -15.24 8.39 -8.04
N PHE A 77 -16.06 7.38 -7.75
CA PHE A 77 -17.50 7.52 -7.50
C PHE A 77 -17.88 7.38 -6.01
N SER A 78 -16.90 7.53 -5.11
CA SER A 78 -17.16 7.54 -3.66
C SER A 78 -17.83 8.84 -3.22
N ASP A 79 -18.44 8.84 -2.03
CA ASP A 79 -19.10 10.03 -1.45
C ASP A 79 -18.15 11.24 -1.49
N ILE A 80 -18.54 12.28 -2.23
CA ILE A 80 -17.76 13.49 -2.46
C ILE A 80 -17.30 14.14 -1.14
N LYS A 81 -18.08 13.99 -0.07
CA LYS A 81 -17.76 14.54 1.27
C LYS A 81 -16.62 13.81 1.97
N LYS A 82 -16.33 12.58 1.55
CA LYS A 82 -15.23 11.75 2.06
C LYS A 82 -14.02 11.79 1.14
N MET A 83 -14.18 12.34 -0.07
CA MET A 83 -13.12 12.45 -1.05
C MET A 83 -12.25 13.67 -0.77
N THR A 84 -10.94 13.45 -0.65
CA THR A 84 -9.97 14.55 -0.60
C THR A 84 -9.70 15.00 -2.03
N ILE A 85 -10.14 16.20 -2.39
CA ILE A 85 -9.86 16.81 -3.68
C ILE A 85 -8.42 17.34 -3.67
N PRO A 86 -7.55 16.94 -4.62
CA PRO A 86 -6.17 17.40 -4.62
C PRO A 86 -6.09 18.92 -4.78
N GLU A 87 -5.25 19.56 -3.96
CA GLU A 87 -5.06 21.01 -4.01
C GLU A 87 -4.39 21.46 -5.30
N ASN A 88 -3.53 20.61 -5.86
CA ASN A 88 -2.74 20.86 -7.06
C ASN A 88 -3.55 20.83 -8.37
N LEU A 89 -4.84 20.47 -8.33
CA LEU A 89 -5.73 20.57 -9.49
C LEU A 89 -6.23 22.02 -9.68
N SER A 90 -6.27 22.45 -10.93
CA SER A 90 -6.93 23.67 -11.37
C SER A 90 -8.44 23.62 -11.10
N LEU A 91 -9.11 24.76 -11.20
CA LEU A 91 -10.57 24.82 -11.03
C LEU A 91 -11.30 23.98 -12.11
N ALA A 92 -10.80 23.99 -13.34
CA ALA A 92 -11.38 23.21 -14.44
C ALA A 92 -11.24 21.70 -14.21
N GLU A 93 -10.08 21.24 -13.76
CA GLU A 93 -9.86 19.82 -13.44
C GLU A 93 -10.69 19.35 -12.25
N LYS A 94 -10.92 20.23 -11.26
CA LYS A 94 -11.82 19.95 -10.14
C LYS A 94 -13.26 19.82 -10.61
N ASP A 95 -13.70 20.67 -11.53
CA ASP A 95 -15.04 20.60 -12.14
C ASP A 95 -15.25 19.27 -12.89
N GLN A 96 -14.30 18.91 -13.75
CA GLN A 96 -14.30 17.61 -14.45
C GLN A 96 -14.32 16.41 -13.49
N LEU A 97 -13.65 16.52 -12.35
CA LEU A 97 -13.69 15.49 -11.31
C LEU A 97 -15.06 15.37 -10.63
N PHE A 98 -15.78 16.48 -10.46
CA PHE A 98 -17.16 16.45 -9.96
C PHE A 98 -18.13 15.84 -10.97
N ASP A 99 -17.99 16.19 -12.25
CA ASP A 99 -18.76 15.59 -13.35
C ASP A 99 -18.54 14.07 -13.39
N LEU A 100 -17.27 13.64 -13.36
CA LEU A 100 -16.92 12.22 -13.30
C LEU A 100 -17.53 11.54 -12.08
N ASN A 101 -17.45 12.14 -10.89
CA ASN A 101 -17.98 11.54 -9.66
C ASN A 101 -19.51 11.33 -9.70
N CYS A 102 -20.24 12.20 -10.40
CA CYS A 102 -21.70 12.16 -10.49
C CYS A 102 -22.24 11.32 -11.66
N ASP A 103 -21.36 10.85 -12.56
CA ASP A 103 -21.77 10.10 -13.74
C ASP A 103 -22.14 8.64 -13.39
N SER A 104 -23.44 8.34 -13.41
CA SER A 104 -23.96 7.02 -13.08
C SER A 104 -23.62 5.95 -14.11
N ASP A 105 -23.54 6.32 -15.39
CA ASP A 105 -23.25 5.39 -16.47
C ASP A 105 -21.78 4.95 -16.37
N LEU A 106 -20.88 5.91 -16.10
CA LEU A 106 -19.47 5.61 -15.87
C LEU A 106 -19.23 4.83 -14.59
N LYS A 107 -20.05 5.05 -13.55
CA LYS A 107 -20.00 4.24 -12.34
C LYS A 107 -20.33 2.78 -12.64
N GLU A 108 -21.36 2.51 -13.44
CA GLU A 108 -21.68 1.14 -13.84
C GLU A 108 -20.56 0.47 -14.65
N VAL A 109 -19.87 1.23 -15.50
CA VAL A 109 -18.70 0.73 -16.24
C VAL A 109 -17.55 0.43 -15.27
N PHE A 110 -17.29 1.33 -14.31
CA PHE A 110 -16.27 1.15 -13.29
C PHE A 110 -16.49 -0.11 -12.46
N ASP A 111 -17.74 -0.37 -12.03
CA ASP A 111 -18.09 -1.56 -11.23
C ASP A 111 -17.88 -2.89 -12.00
N LYS A 112 -17.82 -2.83 -13.33
CA LYS A 112 -17.63 -3.99 -14.22
C LYS A 112 -16.18 -4.13 -14.73
N ALA A 113 -15.33 -3.12 -14.54
CA ALA A 113 -13.97 -3.06 -15.07
C ALA A 113 -12.91 -3.15 -13.95
N THR A 114 -11.68 -3.50 -14.31
CA THR A 114 -10.56 -3.29 -13.38
C THR A 114 -10.23 -1.80 -13.33
N LEU A 115 -9.63 -1.36 -12.21
CA LEU A 115 -9.21 0.03 -12.03
C LEU A 115 -8.33 0.52 -13.20
N ILE A 116 -7.41 -0.31 -13.67
CA ILE A 116 -6.48 0.05 -14.75
C ILE A 116 -7.22 0.15 -16.08
N ASP A 117 -8.07 -0.83 -16.39
CA ASP A 117 -8.81 -0.85 -17.66
C ASP A 117 -9.77 0.34 -17.77
N PHE A 118 -10.43 0.70 -16.67
CA PHE A 118 -11.30 1.87 -16.60
C PHE A 118 -10.56 3.16 -16.99
N TRP A 119 -9.40 3.42 -16.35
CA TRP A 119 -8.62 4.64 -16.63
C TRP A 119 -7.97 4.62 -18.02
N ILE A 120 -7.62 3.44 -18.55
CA ILE A 120 -7.11 3.31 -19.93
C ILE A 120 -8.20 3.67 -20.96
N GLN A 121 -9.43 3.18 -20.78
CA GLN A 121 -10.55 3.50 -21.67
C GLN A 121 -10.85 5.01 -21.69
N ARG A 122 -10.81 5.65 -20.53
CA ARG A 122 -11.01 7.10 -20.38
C ARG A 122 -9.92 7.96 -21.03
N ARG A 123 -8.72 7.42 -21.26
CA ARG A 123 -7.65 8.17 -21.94
C ARG A 123 -8.07 8.66 -23.34
N GLN A 124 -8.96 7.92 -24.01
CA GLN A 124 -9.42 8.28 -25.35
C GLN A 124 -10.40 9.46 -25.34
N ASP A 125 -11.08 9.70 -24.22
CA ASP A 125 -12.11 10.72 -24.07
C ASP A 125 -11.51 12.12 -23.79
N TYR A 126 -10.25 12.16 -23.33
CA TYR A 126 -9.49 13.36 -23.03
C TYR A 126 -8.19 13.33 -23.84
N GLY A 127 -8.28 13.71 -25.13
CA GLY A 127 -7.11 13.88 -26.02
C GLY A 127 -6.15 14.97 -25.51
N GLU A 128 -4.90 14.91 -25.99
CA GLU A 128 -3.79 15.84 -25.64
C GLU A 128 -4.16 17.32 -25.64
#